data_AF-A0A6B3GNB3-F1
#
_entry.id   AF-A0A6B3GNB3-F1
#
_cell.length_a   1.000
_cell.length_b   1.000
_cell.length_c   1.000
_cell.angle_alpha   90.00
_cell.angle_beta   90.00
_cell.angle_gamma   90.00
#
_symmetry.space_group_name_H-M   'P 1'
#
loop_
_entity.id
_entity.type
_entity.pdbx_description
1 polymer ?
#
loop_
_entity_poly.entity_id
_entity_poly.type
_entity_poly.pdbx_seq_one_letter_code
_entity_poly.pdbx_strand_id
1 'polypeptide(L)'
;LERAVRSMEWLPGEVYVWAAGEAVSLKGIRRHLSAERGVPRERTHITGYWRRTEPDPVAGVEQAEDDAHERLHELTDLAPGFAIRAAVT
;
A
#
# COMPACT_ATOMS: atom_id res chain seq x y z
N LEU A 1 -7.74 6.37 9.29
CA LEU A 1 -7.76 4.95 9.70
C LEU A 1 -7.71 4.79 11.22
N GLU A 2 -6.65 5.24 11.90
CA GLU A 2 -6.52 5.11 13.36
C GLU A 2 -7.74 5.60 14.15
N ARG A 3 -8.27 6.80 13.85
CA ARG A 3 -9.46 7.36 14.51
C ARG A 3 -10.66 6.42 14.46
N ALA A 4 -10.92 5.80 13.30
CA ALA A 4 -12.05 4.91 13.11
C ALA A 4 -11.93 3.66 14.00
N VAL A 5 -10.74 3.05 14.04
CA VAL A 5 -10.47 1.89 14.91
C VAL A 5 -10.66 2.26 16.38
N ARG A 6 -10.18 3.42 16.79
CA ARG A 6 -10.31 3.89 18.18
C ARG A 6 -11.74 4.17 18.62
N SER A 7 -12.61 4.58 17.69
CA SER A 7 -14.02 4.87 17.98
C SER A 7 -14.92 3.65 18.05
N MET A 8 -14.41 2.46 17.68
CA MET A 8 -15.21 1.24 17.75
C MET A 8 -15.37 0.80 19.21
N GLU A 9 -16.55 0.26 19.52
CA GLU A 9 -16.80 -0.40 20.80
C GLU A 9 -15.82 -1.58 20.97
N TRP A 10 -15.26 -1.69 22.18
CA TRP A 10 -14.36 -2.80 22.52
C TRP A 10 -15.15 -3.92 23.16
N LEU A 11 -15.31 -5.02 22.44
CA LEU A 11 -16.06 -6.18 22.93
C LEU A 11 -15.29 -6.93 24.03
N PRO A 12 -15.99 -7.50 25.02
CA PRO A 12 -15.35 -8.32 26.04
C PRO A 12 -14.85 -9.66 25.46
N GLY A 13 -13.85 -10.25 26.12
CA GLY A 13 -13.31 -11.55 25.77
C GLY A 13 -11.94 -11.50 25.11
N GLU A 14 -11.56 -12.63 24.49
CA GLU A 14 -10.27 -12.76 23.82
C GLU A 14 -10.34 -12.25 22.39
N VAL A 15 -9.41 -11.38 22.01
CA VAL A 15 -9.34 -10.78 20.68
C VAL A 15 -8.18 -11.34 19.88
N TYR A 16 -8.38 -11.48 18.57
CA TYR A 16 -7.32 -11.65 17.58
C TYR A 16 -7.43 -10.53 16.56
N VAL A 17 -6.32 -9.86 16.28
CA VAL A 17 -6.28 -8.72 15.36
C VAL A 17 -5.56 -9.11 14.08
N TRP A 18 -6.23 -8.91 12.94
CA TRP A 18 -5.60 -8.92 11.62
C TRP A 18 -5.77 -7.57 10.93
N ALA A 19 -4.69 -7.01 10.38
CA ALA A 19 -4.77 -5.81 9.56
C ALA A 19 -3.68 -5.76 8.48
N ALA A 20 -4.02 -5.30 7.29
CA ALA A 20 -3.07 -5.08 6.21
C ALA A 20 -3.34 -3.75 5.49
N GLY A 21 -2.29 -3.09 4.98
CA GLY A 21 -2.43 -1.79 4.32
C GLY A 21 -1.15 -0.97 4.29
N GLU A 22 -1.30 0.35 4.29
CA GLU A 22 -0.17 1.28 4.24
C GLU A 22 0.64 1.26 5.56
N ALA A 23 1.94 1.02 5.45
CA ALA A 23 2.81 0.72 6.57
C ALA A 23 2.85 1.83 7.65
N VAL A 24 2.85 3.11 7.26
CA VAL A 24 2.90 4.24 8.19
C VAL A 24 1.57 4.41 8.92
N SER A 25 0.46 4.30 8.20
CA SER A 25 -0.91 4.40 8.72
C SER A 25 -1.21 3.30 9.75
N LEU A 26 -0.60 2.12 9.60
CA LEU A 26 -0.74 1.00 10.54
C LEU A 26 0.03 1.20 11.86
N LYS A 27 1.00 2.13 11.94
CA LYS A 27 1.79 2.34 13.16
C LYS A 27 0.92 2.78 14.34
N GLY A 28 0.01 3.73 14.11
CA GLY A 28 -0.91 4.22 15.13
C GLY A 28 -1.82 3.12 15.68
N ILE A 29 -2.30 2.25 14.79
CA ILE A 29 -3.11 1.08 15.15
C ILE A 29 -2.31 0.09 16.01
N ARG A 30 -1.08 -0.27 15.60
CA ARG A 30 -0.21 -1.16 16.41
C ARG A 30 -0.03 -0.62 17.83
N ARG A 31 0.28 0.67 17.97
CA ARG A 31 0.48 1.32 19.27
C ARG A 31 -0.79 1.27 20.11
N HIS A 32 -1.94 1.60 19.54
CA HIS A 32 -3.22 1.54 20.25
C HIS A 32 -3.49 0.13 20.79
N LEU A 33 -3.32 -0.90 19.96
CA LEU A 33 -3.61 -2.28 20.33
C LEU A 33 -2.65 -2.82 21.39
N SER A 34 -1.36 -2.55 21.26
CA SER A 34 -0.37 -3.07 22.21
C SER A 34 -0.32 -2.28 23.53
N ALA A 35 -0.33 -0.95 23.46
CA ALA A 35 -0.08 -0.10 24.63
C ALA A 35 -1.35 0.26 25.40
N GLU A 36 -2.48 0.45 24.71
CA GLU A 36 -3.72 0.91 25.35
C GLU A 36 -4.70 -0.25 25.56
N ARG A 37 -4.80 -1.18 24.60
CA ARG A 37 -5.68 -2.34 24.68
C ARG A 37 -5.00 -3.61 25.22
N GLY A 38 -3.68 -3.60 25.37
CA GLY A 38 -2.91 -4.71 25.95
C GLY A 38 -3.01 -6.01 25.14
N VAL A 39 -3.27 -5.95 23.84
CA VAL A 39 -3.41 -7.15 23.00
C VAL A 39 -2.03 -7.81 22.86
N PRO A 40 -1.89 -9.10 23.23
CA PRO A 40 -0.63 -9.83 23.09
C PRO A 40 -0.16 -9.91 21.63
N ARG A 41 1.16 -9.94 21.43
CA ARG A 41 1.75 -9.98 20.08
C ARG A 41 1.37 -11.27 19.34
N GLU A 42 1.22 -12.37 20.06
CA GLU A 42 0.84 -13.69 19.54
C GLU A 42 -0.57 -13.67 18.95
N ARG A 43 -1.40 -12.69 19.36
CA ARG A 43 -2.76 -12.48 18.89
C ARG A 43 -2.89 -11.28 17.93
N THR A 44 -1.78 -10.83 17.38
CA THR A 44 -1.74 -9.68 16.46
C THR A 44 -0.97 -10.03 15.19
N HIS A 45 -1.62 -9.92 14.04
CA HIS A 45 -1.00 -10.03 12.73
C HIS A 45 -1.28 -8.77 11.91
N ILE A 46 -0.32 -7.84 11.91
CA ILE A 46 -0.45 -6.56 11.21
C ILE A 46 0.66 -6.46 10.17
N THR A 47 0.32 -6.33 8.89
CA THR A 47 1.29 -6.40 7.78
C THR A 47 1.20 -5.17 6.89
N GLY A 48 2.30 -4.42 6.75
CA GLY A 48 2.38 -3.32 5.80
C GLY A 48 2.56 -3.85 4.38
N TYR A 49 1.55 -3.70 3.53
CA TYR A 49 1.58 -4.17 2.14
C TYR A 49 2.32 -3.21 1.23
N TRP A 50 2.17 -1.91 1.50
CA TRP A 50 2.79 -0.86 0.72
C TRP A 50 3.19 0.28 1.64
N ARG A 51 4.07 1.15 1.16
CA ARG A 51 4.49 2.36 1.84
C ARG A 51 4.59 3.46 0.81
N ARG A 52 4.01 4.62 1.13
CA ARG A 52 4.26 5.82 0.31
C ARG A 52 5.67 6.30 0.60
N THR A 53 6.47 6.45 -0.46
CA THR A 53 7.79 7.05 -0.39
C THR A 53 7.64 8.48 -0.86
N GLU A 54 8.24 9.44 -0.15
CA GLU A 54 8.42 10.78 -0.71
C GLU A 54 9.55 10.71 -1.73
N PRO A 55 9.41 11.39 -2.89
CA PRO A 55 10.50 11.47 -3.84
C PRO A 55 11.72 12.09 -3.15
N ASP A 56 12.88 11.43 -3.29
CA ASP A 56 14.13 11.90 -2.72
C ASP A 56 14.58 13.17 -3.46
N PRO A 57 14.68 14.35 -2.81
CA PRO A 57 14.95 15.61 -3.49
C PRO A 57 16.32 15.70 -4.17
N VAL A 58 17.25 14.79 -3.88
CA VAL A 58 18.57 14.70 -4.53
C VAL A 58 18.63 13.65 -5.64
N ALA A 59 17.62 12.79 -5.78
CA ALA A 59 17.47 11.97 -6.96
C ALA A 59 16.75 12.81 -8.04
N GLY A 60 17.18 12.76 -9.29
CA GLY A 60 16.49 13.42 -10.41
C GLY A 60 15.17 12.73 -10.75
N VAL A 61 14.23 12.68 -9.81
CA VAL A 61 13.05 11.80 -9.86
C VAL A 61 11.95 12.30 -10.80
N GLU A 62 11.82 13.61 -11.00
CA GLU A 62 10.76 14.15 -11.88
C GLU A 62 10.93 13.70 -13.33
N GLN A 63 12.16 13.62 -13.86
CA GLN A 63 12.42 13.07 -15.20
C GLN A 63 12.33 11.55 -15.24
N ALA A 64 12.62 10.86 -14.14
CA ALA A 64 12.67 9.40 -14.09
C ALA A 64 11.29 8.74 -13.94
N GLU A 65 10.31 9.39 -13.27
CA GLU A 65 8.94 8.87 -13.18
C GLU A 65 8.17 9.02 -14.50
N ASP A 66 8.30 10.17 -15.19
CA ASP A 66 7.73 10.35 -16.53
C ASP A 66 8.34 9.36 -17.52
N ASP A 67 9.67 9.18 -17.51
CA ASP A 67 10.37 8.19 -18.35
C ASP A 67 9.93 6.74 -18.04
N ALA A 68 9.73 6.40 -16.76
CA ALA A 68 9.28 5.05 -16.38
C ALA A 68 7.82 4.78 -16.80
N HIS A 69 6.93 5.77 -16.66
CA HIS A 69 5.53 5.65 -17.09
C HIS A 69 5.42 5.55 -18.61
N GLU A 70 6.17 6.38 -19.33
CA GLU A 70 6.20 6.38 -20.80
C GLU A 70 6.82 5.09 -21.35
N ARG A 71 7.91 4.61 -20.75
CA ARG A 71 8.52 3.32 -21.10
C ARG A 71 7.58 2.13 -20.82
N LEU A 72 6.81 2.18 -19.74
CA LEU A 72 5.80 1.16 -19.47
C LEU A 72 4.67 1.21 -20.51
N HIS A 73 4.22 2.41 -20.89
CA HIS A 73 3.24 2.60 -21.95
C HIS A 73 3.73 2.01 -23.27
N GLU A 74 4.96 2.31 -23.69
CA GLU A 74 5.57 1.72 -24.90
C GLU A 74 5.61 0.19 -24.86
N LEU A 75 5.96 -0.41 -23.71
CA LEU A 75 6.04 -1.87 -23.56
C LEU A 75 4.67 -2.56 -23.52
N THR A 76 3.62 -1.83 -23.15
CA THR A 76 2.28 -2.40 -22.96
C THR A 76 1.28 -1.97 -24.04
N ASP A 77 1.64 -1.03 -24.91
CA ASP A 77 0.81 -0.62 -26.02
C ASP A 77 0.65 -1.76 -27.02
N LEU A 78 -0.59 -2.19 -27.20
CA LEU A 78 -0.98 -3.26 -28.11
C LEU A 78 -1.26 -2.76 -29.53
N ALA A 79 -1.44 -1.45 -29.72
CA ALA A 79 -1.81 -0.86 -31.00
C ALA A 79 -0.86 -1.22 -32.16
N PRO A 80 0.48 -1.23 -31.98
CA PRO A 80 1.40 -1.63 -33.05
C PRO A 80 1.16 -3.07 -33.53
N GLY A 81 0.88 -4.00 -32.61
CA GLY A 81 0.60 -5.39 -32.95
C GLY A 81 -0.67 -5.56 -33.78
N PHE A 82 -1.72 -4.80 -33.45
CA PHE A 82 -2.96 -4.79 -34.24
C PHE A 82 -2.77 -4.11 -35.61
N ALA A 83 -2.02 -3.01 -35.68
CA ALA A 83 -1.75 -2.31 -36.93
C ALA A 83 -0.97 -3.18 -37.93
N ILE A 84 0.06 -3.90 -37.47
CA ILE A 84 0.83 -4.84 -38.30
C ILE A 84 -0.07 -5.97 -38.81
N ARG A 85 -0.92 -6.55 -37.95
CA ARG A 85 -1.84 -7.64 -38.35
C ARG A 85 -2.86 -7.16 -39.40
N ALA A 86 -3.42 -5.96 -39.24
CA ALA A 86 -4.40 -5.41 -40.18
C ALA A 86 -3.77 -5.06 -41.55
N ALA A 87 -2.54 -4.57 -41.58
CA ALA A 87 -1.85 -4.18 -42.82
C ALA A 87 -1.39 -5.36 -43.70
N VAL A 88 -1.39 -6.59 -43.16
CA VAL A 88 -1.02 -7.83 -43.88
C VAL A 88 -2.24 -8.52 -44.52
N THR A 89 -3.46 -7.98 -44.32
CA THR A 89 -4.69 -8.51 -44.93
C THR A 89 -5.12 -7.66 -46.12
#